data_AF-A0A7C2E586-F1
#
_entry.id   AF-A0A7C2E586-F1
#
_cell.length_a   1.000
_cell.length_b   1.000
_cell.length_c   1.000
_cell.angle_alpha   90.00
_cell.angle_beta   90.00
_cell.angle_gamma   90.00
#
_symmetry.space_group_name_H-M   'P 1'
#
loop_
_entity.id
_entity.type
_entity.pdbx_description
1 polymer ?
#
loop_
_entity_poly.entity_id
_entity_poly.type
_entity_poly.pdbx_seq_one_letter_code
_entity_poly.pdbx_strand_id
1 'polypeptide(L)'
;MGTGRVLSGVGLAAILAAVTVALLANTSNPPSGQSASPELRVPAALAGTPVVSTLRGPAALEAIGRLHGRRIAAADALVARYAGGATVWISASSSPLKASSLLWRMNRGLAGGTRVFSDPRPRQLGGRTIFMTEGQGQQHAYYQSGRYVLWIASPGDVGRALEDLLDLYP
;
A
#
# COMPACT_ATOMS: atom_id res chain seq x y z
N MET A 1 4.62 -15.33 57.22
CA MET A 1 3.80 -14.50 56.31
C MET A 1 4.72 -13.96 55.22
N GLY A 2 4.47 -14.33 53.98
CA GLY A 2 5.31 -13.91 52.84
C GLY A 2 4.81 -14.56 51.56
N THR A 3 3.62 -14.17 51.10
CA THR A 3 3.08 -14.58 49.81
C THR A 3 3.70 -13.75 48.69
N GLY A 4 4.70 -14.31 48.01
CA GLY A 4 5.20 -13.81 46.74
C GLY A 4 4.15 -13.99 45.66
N ARG A 5 3.67 -12.90 45.07
CA ARG A 5 2.74 -12.92 43.93
C ARG A 5 3.51 -13.33 42.68
N VAL A 6 3.16 -14.50 42.15
CA VAL A 6 3.49 -14.94 40.79
C VAL A 6 2.63 -14.11 39.83
N LEU A 7 3.24 -13.19 39.08
CA LEU A 7 2.57 -12.50 37.98
C LEU A 7 2.79 -13.30 36.69
N SER A 8 1.75 -14.07 36.40
CA SER A 8 1.47 -14.94 35.26
C SER A 8 1.90 -14.39 33.90
N GLY A 9 2.66 -15.21 33.17
CA GLY A 9 3.02 -15.04 31.77
C GLY A 9 1.86 -15.27 30.79
N VAL A 10 0.81 -14.46 30.88
CA VAL A 10 -0.36 -14.52 29.98
C VAL A 10 -0.31 -13.44 28.89
N GLY A 11 0.52 -12.40 29.06
CA GLY A 11 0.61 -11.28 28.10
C GLY A 11 1.31 -11.60 26.76
N LEU A 12 2.12 -12.67 26.70
CA LEU A 12 2.91 -12.99 25.50
C LEU A 12 2.16 -13.87 24.48
N ALA A 13 1.19 -14.67 24.94
CA ALA A 13 0.45 -15.58 24.06
C ALA A 13 -0.64 -14.88 23.22
N ALA A 14 -1.24 -13.80 23.74
CA ALA A 14 -2.27 -13.06 23.01
C ALA A 14 -1.70 -12.24 21.83
N ILE A 15 -0.46 -11.78 21.93
CA ILE A 15 0.23 -11.04 20.85
C ILE A 15 0.65 -11.98 19.71
N LEU A 16 1.04 -13.22 20.03
CA LEU A 16 1.35 -14.24 19.02
C LEU A 16 0.10 -14.75 18.27
N ALA A 17 -1.07 -14.81 18.94
CA ALA A 17 -2.34 -15.18 18.30
C ALA A 17 -2.87 -14.10 17.33
N ALA A 18 -2.69 -12.81 17.66
CA ALA A 18 -3.12 -11.72 16.78
C ALA A 18 -2.26 -11.63 15.49
N VAL A 19 -0.95 -11.92 15.59
CA VAL A 19 -0.04 -11.94 14.44
C VAL A 19 -0.32 -13.14 13.52
N THR A 20 -0.75 -14.28 14.05
CA THR A 20 -1.08 -15.47 13.24
C THR A 20 -2.41 -15.36 12.51
N VAL A 21 -3.45 -14.77 13.12
CA VAL A 21 -4.74 -14.53 12.44
C VAL A 21 -4.61 -13.49 11.32
N ALA A 22 -3.79 -12.45 11.52
CA ALA A 22 -3.53 -11.44 10.48
C ALA A 22 -2.72 -12.00 9.28
N LEU A 23 -1.81 -12.95 9.51
CA LEU A 23 -1.12 -13.63 8.41
C LEU A 23 -2.03 -14.60 7.67
N LEU A 24 -2.90 -15.35 8.37
CA LEU A 24 -3.79 -16.34 7.77
C LEU A 24 -4.91 -15.71 6.94
N ALA A 25 -5.49 -14.60 7.39
CA ALA A 25 -6.51 -13.86 6.64
C ALA A 25 -5.98 -13.26 5.31
N ASN A 26 -4.66 -13.15 5.15
CA ASN A 26 -4.00 -12.62 3.96
C ASN A 26 -3.42 -13.73 3.03
N THR A 27 -3.65 -15.01 3.36
CA THR A 27 -3.09 -16.17 2.62
C THR A 27 -4.13 -17.11 2.03
N SER A 28 -5.41 -16.74 2.01
CA SER A 28 -6.44 -17.55 1.34
C SER A 28 -6.14 -17.68 -0.15
N ASN A 29 -5.52 -18.79 -0.55
CA ASN A 29 -5.26 -19.17 -1.93
C ASN A 29 -6.57 -19.22 -2.72
N PRO A 30 -6.67 -18.59 -3.91
CA PRO A 30 -7.79 -18.87 -4.80
C PRO A 30 -7.68 -20.29 -5.36
N PRO A 31 -8.81 -20.97 -5.63
CA PRO A 31 -8.82 -22.31 -6.20
C PRO A 31 -8.11 -22.34 -7.55
N SER A 32 -7.31 -23.39 -7.74
CA SER A 32 -6.49 -23.63 -8.93
C SER A 32 -7.39 -23.82 -10.16
N GLY A 33 -7.52 -22.77 -10.94
CA GLY A 33 -8.20 -22.78 -12.24
C GLY A 33 -7.94 -21.47 -12.96
N GLN A 34 -7.13 -21.53 -14.03
CA GLN A 34 -6.73 -20.42 -14.91
C GLN A 34 -5.83 -19.36 -14.26
N SER A 35 -4.51 -19.58 -14.32
CA SER A 35 -3.49 -18.58 -14.03
C SER A 35 -3.39 -17.52 -15.13
N ALA A 36 -4.43 -16.70 -15.30
CA ALA A 36 -4.22 -15.32 -15.68
C ALA A 36 -3.81 -14.60 -14.40
N SER A 37 -2.56 -14.10 -14.31
CA SER A 37 -2.26 -13.14 -13.24
C SER A 37 -3.31 -12.03 -13.35
N PRO A 38 -4.11 -11.73 -12.30
CA PRO A 38 -5.09 -10.67 -12.40
C PRO A 38 -4.34 -9.41 -12.83
N GLU A 39 -4.72 -8.89 -14.00
CA GLU A 39 -4.06 -7.75 -14.62
C GLU A 39 -4.12 -6.57 -13.65
N LEU A 40 -3.05 -5.77 -13.57
CA LEU A 40 -3.11 -4.52 -12.84
C LEU A 40 -4.21 -3.64 -13.44
N ARG A 41 -5.13 -3.19 -12.60
CA ARG A 41 -6.28 -2.36 -13.00
C ARG A 41 -6.22 -1.05 -12.23
N VAL A 42 -6.91 -0.07 -12.76
CA VAL A 42 -7.14 1.21 -12.11
C VAL A 42 -8.60 1.61 -12.32
N PRO A 43 -9.20 2.39 -11.41
CA PRO A 43 -10.52 2.94 -11.63
C PRO A 43 -10.56 3.73 -12.95
N ALA A 44 -11.64 3.61 -13.71
CA ALA A 44 -11.82 4.40 -14.92
C ALA A 44 -11.90 5.91 -14.62
N ALA A 45 -12.36 6.24 -13.42
CA ALA A 45 -12.32 7.58 -12.85
C ALA A 45 -11.92 7.51 -11.37
N LEU A 46 -11.23 8.54 -10.88
CA LEU A 46 -10.93 8.78 -9.47
C LEU A 46 -11.55 10.10 -9.03
N ALA A 47 -12.34 10.06 -7.96
CA ALA A 47 -13.12 11.19 -7.46
C ALA A 47 -13.93 11.88 -8.58
N GLY A 48 -14.52 11.08 -9.48
CA GLY A 48 -15.27 11.56 -10.64
C GLY A 48 -14.42 12.09 -11.82
N THR A 49 -13.09 12.10 -11.71
CA THR A 49 -12.21 12.55 -12.79
C THR A 49 -11.67 11.38 -13.61
N PRO A 50 -11.77 11.40 -14.96
CA PRO A 50 -11.41 10.26 -15.79
C PRO A 50 -9.89 10.05 -15.87
N VAL A 51 -9.48 8.81 -16.12
CA VAL A 51 -8.08 8.48 -16.46
C VAL A 51 -7.71 9.10 -17.81
N VAL A 52 -6.55 9.76 -17.89
CA VAL A 52 -6.03 10.39 -19.11
C VAL A 52 -4.89 9.61 -19.75
N SER A 53 -4.10 8.90 -18.95
CA SER A 53 -3.02 8.05 -19.46
C SER A 53 -2.70 6.93 -18.50
N THR A 54 -2.25 5.81 -19.06
CA THR A 54 -1.69 4.70 -18.27
C THR A 54 -0.35 4.26 -18.84
N LEU A 55 0.58 3.91 -17.95
CA LEU A 55 1.85 3.27 -18.24
C LEU A 55 1.85 1.92 -17.53
N ARG A 56 2.30 0.86 -18.19
CA ARG A 56 2.22 -0.51 -17.67
C ARG A 56 3.55 -1.26 -17.82
N GLY A 57 3.71 -2.36 -17.10
CA GLY A 57 4.79 -3.30 -17.32
C GLY A 57 6.18 -2.71 -17.07
N PRO A 58 7.18 -3.09 -17.89
CA PRO A 58 8.55 -2.62 -17.75
C PRO A 58 8.70 -1.09 -17.72
N ALA A 59 7.92 -0.36 -18.53
CA ALA A 59 8.00 1.10 -18.57
C ALA A 59 7.49 1.73 -17.27
N ALA A 60 6.45 1.16 -16.65
CA ALA A 60 5.97 1.59 -15.35
C ALA A 60 6.97 1.29 -14.23
N LEU A 61 7.61 0.11 -14.26
CA LEU A 61 8.66 -0.26 -13.31
C LEU A 61 9.86 0.70 -13.39
N GLU A 62 10.25 1.08 -14.60
CA GLU A 62 11.33 2.05 -14.82
C GLU A 62 10.93 3.44 -14.30
N ALA A 63 9.71 3.89 -14.59
CA ALA A 63 9.19 5.17 -14.11
C ALA A 63 9.16 5.23 -12.58
N ILE A 64 8.66 4.20 -11.90
CA ILE A 64 8.66 4.12 -10.43
C ILE A 64 10.09 4.02 -9.90
N GLY A 65 10.96 3.29 -10.59
CA GLY A 65 12.36 3.14 -10.21
C GLY A 65 13.11 4.47 -10.20
N ARG A 66 12.86 5.33 -11.18
CA ARG A 66 13.41 6.71 -11.21
C ARG A 66 12.97 7.52 -10.00
N LEU A 67 11.70 7.40 -9.58
CA LEU A 67 11.21 8.07 -8.36
C LEU A 67 11.93 7.59 -7.09
N HIS A 68 12.32 6.32 -7.05
CA HIS A 68 13.01 5.72 -5.91
C HIS A 68 14.54 5.82 -5.99
N GLY A 69 15.08 6.34 -7.10
CA GLY A 69 16.53 6.34 -7.40
C GLY A 69 17.13 4.94 -7.60
N ARG A 70 16.30 3.90 -7.74
CA ARG A 70 16.71 2.49 -7.88
C ARG A 70 15.57 1.63 -8.39
N ARG A 71 15.90 0.45 -8.92
CA ARG A 71 14.88 -0.56 -9.26
C ARG A 71 14.12 -1.02 -8.01
N ILE A 72 12.79 -1.06 -8.10
CA ILE A 72 11.94 -1.62 -7.05
C ILE A 72 11.81 -3.14 -7.22
N ALA A 73 11.67 -3.85 -6.11
CA ALA A 73 11.45 -5.28 -6.09
C ALA A 73 9.97 -5.62 -6.38
N ALA A 74 9.53 -5.38 -7.61
CA ALA A 74 8.21 -5.70 -8.12
C ALA A 74 8.31 -6.48 -9.44
N ALA A 75 7.35 -7.37 -9.68
CA ALA A 75 7.25 -8.18 -10.88
C ALA A 75 6.53 -7.44 -12.02
N ASP A 76 5.59 -6.57 -11.69
CA ASP A 76 4.84 -5.75 -12.63
C ASP A 76 4.46 -4.40 -11.98
N ALA A 77 4.12 -3.41 -12.79
CA ALA A 77 3.67 -2.11 -12.32
C ALA A 77 2.72 -1.41 -13.29
N LEU A 78 1.96 -0.45 -12.74
CA LEU A 78 1.07 0.43 -13.48
C LEU A 78 1.16 1.84 -12.89
N VAL A 79 1.21 2.84 -13.76
CA VAL A 79 1.07 4.26 -13.40
C VAL A 79 -0.11 4.85 -14.16
N ALA A 80 -1.08 5.41 -13.47
CA ALA A 80 -2.24 6.06 -14.08
C ALA A 80 -2.27 7.54 -13.69
N ARG A 81 -2.53 8.41 -14.67
CA ARG A 81 -2.76 9.84 -14.45
C ARG A 81 -4.20 10.16 -14.77
N TYR A 82 -4.80 11.05 -14.00
CA TYR A 82 -6.20 11.45 -14.11
C TYR A 82 -6.33 12.92 -14.46
N ALA A 83 -7.44 13.29 -15.09
CA ALA A 83 -7.69 14.66 -15.55
C ALA A 83 -7.69 15.67 -14.39
N GLY A 84 -8.07 15.24 -13.18
CA GLY A 84 -8.01 16.06 -11.96
C GLY A 84 -6.61 16.26 -11.38
N GLY A 85 -5.55 15.83 -12.07
CA GLY A 85 -4.16 15.94 -11.61
C GLY A 85 -3.72 14.82 -10.67
N ALA A 86 -4.62 13.94 -10.23
CA ALA A 86 -4.27 12.80 -9.42
C ALA A 86 -3.39 11.80 -10.20
N THR A 87 -2.47 11.16 -9.50
CA THR A 87 -1.63 10.09 -10.05
C THR A 87 -1.63 8.90 -9.11
N VAL A 88 -1.76 7.70 -9.69
CA VAL A 88 -1.70 6.42 -8.98
C VAL A 88 -0.54 5.60 -9.50
N TRP A 89 0.24 5.05 -8.58
CA TRP A 89 1.27 4.05 -8.84
C TRP A 89 0.89 2.75 -8.14
N ILE A 90 0.85 1.66 -8.90
CA ILE A 90 0.59 0.31 -8.38
C ILE A 90 1.78 -0.55 -8.75
N SER A 91 2.31 -1.28 -7.78
CA SER A 91 3.34 -2.29 -8.02
C SER A 91 2.88 -3.66 -7.53
N ALA A 92 3.03 -4.68 -8.35
CA ALA A 92 2.76 -6.06 -8.00
C ALA A 92 4.05 -6.76 -7.59
N SER A 93 4.15 -7.16 -6.33
CA SER A 93 5.24 -8.02 -5.85
C SER A 93 4.96 -9.49 -6.17
N SER A 94 6.00 -10.33 -6.11
CA SER A 94 5.84 -11.78 -6.32
C SER A 94 5.04 -12.48 -5.22
N SER A 95 4.89 -11.85 -4.05
CA SER A 95 4.06 -12.34 -2.94
C SER A 95 3.63 -11.19 -2.02
N PRO A 96 2.59 -11.39 -1.19
CA PRO A 96 2.20 -10.43 -0.15
C PRO A 96 3.35 -10.07 0.80
N LEU A 97 4.19 -11.04 1.21
CA LEU A 97 5.34 -10.77 2.08
C LEU A 97 6.37 -9.83 1.43
N LYS A 98 6.57 -9.95 0.12
CA LYS A 98 7.45 -9.04 -0.63
C LYS A 98 6.84 -7.65 -0.77
N ALA A 99 5.51 -7.54 -0.92
CA ALA A 99 4.79 -6.27 -0.88
C ALA A 99 4.91 -5.60 0.50
N SER A 100 4.75 -6.34 1.59
CA SER A 100 4.96 -5.83 2.96
C SER A 100 6.38 -5.34 3.16
N SER A 101 7.37 -6.08 2.66
CA SER A 101 8.77 -5.67 2.70
C SER A 101 9.02 -4.37 1.91
N LEU A 102 8.34 -4.19 0.77
CA LEU A 102 8.41 -2.96 -0.03
C LEU A 102 7.78 -1.77 0.70
N LEU A 103 6.56 -1.93 1.20
CA LEU A 103 5.86 -0.90 1.97
C LEU A 103 6.67 -0.49 3.21
N TRP A 104 7.24 -1.44 3.94
CA TRP A 104 8.10 -1.16 5.09
C TRP A 104 9.36 -0.37 4.72
N ARG A 105 9.98 -0.67 3.58
CA ARG A 105 11.12 0.12 3.07
C ARG A 105 10.72 1.54 2.70
N MET A 106 9.54 1.73 2.09
CA MET A 106 9.01 3.06 1.79
C MET A 106 8.80 3.86 3.06
N ASN A 107 8.15 3.27 4.05
CA ASN A 107 7.84 3.92 5.33
C ASN A 107 9.12 4.34 6.06
N ARG A 108 10.12 3.45 6.12
CA ARG A 108 11.43 3.76 6.72
C ARG A 108 12.19 4.84 5.94
N GLY A 109 12.05 4.90 4.63
CA GLY A 109 12.66 5.94 3.79
C GLY A 109 12.02 7.32 3.98
N LEU A 110 10.80 7.37 4.53
CA LEU A 110 10.05 8.60 4.79
C LEU A 110 9.96 8.94 6.28
N ALA A 111 10.47 8.09 7.17
CA ALA A 111 10.34 8.25 8.62
C ALA A 111 11.03 9.53 9.11
N GLY A 112 10.33 10.29 9.95
CA GLY A 112 10.75 11.62 10.39
C GLY A 112 10.54 12.71 9.34
N GLY A 113 9.94 12.37 8.19
CA GLY A 113 9.81 13.24 7.04
C GLY A 113 11.09 13.34 6.20
N THR A 114 10.97 14.00 5.06
CA THR A 114 12.07 14.30 4.13
C THR A 114 11.97 15.76 3.71
N ARG A 115 12.92 16.22 2.88
CA ARG A 115 12.83 17.56 2.27
C ARG A 115 11.59 17.74 1.37
N VAL A 116 11.00 16.65 0.90
CA VAL A 116 9.91 16.66 -0.10
C VAL A 116 8.56 16.27 0.51
N PHE A 117 8.57 15.38 1.48
CA PHE A 117 7.39 14.79 2.09
C PHE A 117 7.40 14.97 3.60
N SER A 118 6.25 15.25 4.20
CA SER A 118 6.07 15.23 5.66
C SER A 118 6.19 13.80 6.22
N ASP A 119 6.39 13.69 7.53
CA ASP A 119 6.43 12.39 8.20
C ASP A 119 5.12 11.61 8.01
N PRO A 120 5.15 10.37 7.49
CA PRO A 120 3.94 9.61 7.24
C PRO A 120 3.17 9.30 8.51
N ARG A 121 1.87 9.61 8.50
CA ARG A 121 0.95 9.30 9.61
C ARG A 121 0.11 8.07 9.28
N PRO A 122 0.15 7.01 10.10
CA PRO A 122 -0.72 5.86 9.91
C PRO A 122 -2.17 6.23 10.24
N ARG A 123 -3.10 5.69 9.46
CA ARG A 123 -4.55 5.77 9.67
C ARG A 123 -5.15 4.39 9.43
N GLN A 124 -6.01 3.95 10.35
CA GLN A 124 -6.78 2.72 10.14
C GLN A 124 -8.02 3.03 9.30
N LEU A 125 -8.18 2.34 8.17
CA LEU A 125 -9.33 2.44 7.29
C LEU A 125 -9.62 1.08 6.66
N GLY A 126 -10.87 0.61 6.72
CA GLY A 126 -11.25 -0.70 6.13
C GLY A 126 -10.46 -1.90 6.66
N GLY A 127 -10.05 -1.86 7.94
CA GLY A 127 -9.22 -2.91 8.56
C GLY A 127 -7.74 -2.87 8.16
N ARG A 128 -7.27 -1.80 7.51
CA ARG A 128 -5.90 -1.67 6.99
C ARG A 128 -5.23 -0.41 7.50
N THR A 129 -3.91 -0.48 7.57
CA THR A 129 -3.06 0.68 7.82
C THR A 129 -2.76 1.38 6.51
N ILE A 130 -3.27 2.60 6.38
CA ILE A 130 -2.96 3.53 5.29
C ILE A 130 -1.98 4.56 5.83
N PHE A 131 -0.93 4.86 5.10
CA PHE A 131 0.01 5.91 5.45
C PHE A 131 -0.31 7.17 4.66
N MET A 132 -0.50 8.27 5.39
CA MET A 132 -0.80 9.59 4.83
C MET A 132 0.44 10.47 4.91
N THR A 133 0.78 11.18 3.85
CA THR A 133 1.85 12.19 3.84
C THR A 133 1.47 13.33 2.91
N GLU A 134 2.14 14.47 3.05
CA GLU A 134 1.96 15.64 2.20
C GLU A 134 3.30 16.00 1.56
N GLY A 135 3.29 16.39 0.30
CA GLY A 135 4.50 16.78 -0.41
C GLY A 135 4.19 17.35 -1.78
N GLN A 136 5.04 18.25 -2.27
CA GLN A 136 4.89 18.85 -3.61
C GLN A 136 3.49 19.46 -3.87
N GLY A 137 2.87 20.02 -2.82
CA GLY A 137 1.51 20.59 -2.91
C GLY A 137 0.39 19.57 -3.08
N GLN A 138 0.63 18.29 -2.80
CA GLN A 138 -0.34 17.20 -2.92
C GLN A 138 -0.48 16.44 -1.60
N GLN A 139 -1.68 15.90 -1.36
CA GLN A 139 -1.89 14.86 -0.37
C GLN A 139 -1.60 13.49 -0.97
N HIS A 140 -0.99 12.64 -0.17
CA HIS A 140 -0.62 11.29 -0.56
C HIS A 140 -1.19 10.27 0.41
N ALA A 141 -1.61 9.13 -0.14
CA ALA A 141 -1.94 7.95 0.62
C ALA A 141 -1.25 6.74 0.00
N TYR A 142 -0.74 5.83 0.82
CA TYR A 142 -0.15 4.59 0.33
C TYR A 142 -0.35 3.44 1.30
N TYR A 143 -0.52 2.25 0.75
CA TYR A 143 -0.86 1.05 1.50
C TYR A 143 -0.59 -0.22 0.69
N GLN A 144 -0.80 -1.37 1.34
CA GLN A 144 -0.72 -2.68 0.72
C GLN A 144 -2.10 -3.32 0.62
N SER A 145 -2.39 -3.93 -0.52
CA SER A 145 -3.51 -4.86 -0.71
C SER A 145 -2.96 -6.17 -1.30
N GLY A 146 -2.97 -7.25 -0.52
CA GLY A 146 -2.40 -8.53 -0.92
C GLY A 146 -0.94 -8.41 -1.40
N ARG A 147 -0.68 -8.74 -2.66
CA ARG A 147 0.65 -8.60 -3.30
C ARG A 147 0.94 -7.22 -3.90
N TYR A 148 0.01 -6.28 -3.79
CA TYR A 148 0.10 -4.95 -4.38
C TYR A 148 0.52 -3.91 -3.35
N VAL A 149 1.36 -2.97 -3.77
CA VAL A 149 1.59 -1.71 -3.05
C VAL A 149 1.08 -0.58 -3.93
N LEU A 150 0.19 0.23 -3.36
CA LEU A 150 -0.46 1.35 -4.01
C LEU A 150 0.04 2.66 -3.39
N TRP A 151 0.26 3.65 -4.23
CA TRP A 151 0.49 5.05 -3.85
C TRP A 151 -0.40 5.93 -4.69
N ILE A 152 -1.11 6.86 -4.06
CA ILE A 152 -1.90 7.89 -4.72
C ILE A 152 -1.40 9.28 -4.31
N ALA A 153 -1.36 10.21 -5.26
CA ALA A 153 -1.15 11.63 -5.05
C ALA A 153 -2.37 12.39 -5.61
N SER A 154 -2.88 13.37 -4.86
CA SER A 154 -4.00 14.23 -5.26
C SER A 154 -3.65 15.70 -4.96
N PRO A 155 -3.90 16.65 -5.88
CA PRO A 155 -3.77 18.09 -5.61
C PRO A 155 -4.69 18.62 -4.50
N GLY A 156 -5.78 17.91 -4.21
CA GLY A 156 -6.72 18.25 -3.14
C GLY A 156 -6.76 17.17 -2.05
N ASP A 157 -7.90 17.09 -1.36
CA ASP A 157 -8.17 15.97 -0.45
C ASP A 157 -8.08 14.63 -1.22
N VAL A 158 -7.30 13.70 -0.69
CA VAL A 158 -7.13 12.37 -1.27
C VAL A 158 -8.25 11.42 -0.87
N GLY A 159 -9.09 11.76 0.11
CA GLY A 159 -10.10 10.88 0.71
C GLY A 159 -10.98 10.16 -0.30
N ARG A 160 -11.68 10.89 -1.16
CA ARG A 160 -12.59 10.27 -2.15
C ARG A 160 -11.85 9.38 -3.17
N ALA A 161 -10.68 9.82 -3.63
CA ALA A 161 -9.88 9.03 -4.57
C ALA A 161 -9.26 7.80 -3.90
N LEU A 162 -8.95 7.87 -2.60
CA LEU A 162 -8.51 6.74 -1.80
C LEU A 162 -9.64 5.73 -1.61
N GLU A 163 -10.87 6.16 -1.37
CA GLU A 163 -12.05 5.28 -1.30
C GLU A 163 -12.23 4.48 -2.60
N ASP A 164 -12.20 5.16 -3.76
CA ASP A 164 -12.31 4.49 -5.06
C ASP A 164 -11.20 3.42 -5.27
N LEU A 165 -10.00 3.67 -4.75
CA LEU A 165 -8.92 2.69 -4.78
C LEU A 165 -9.14 1.54 -3.80
N LEU A 166 -9.65 1.79 -2.60
CA LEU A 166 -9.93 0.77 -1.60
C LEU A 166 -11.07 -0.17 -2.02
N ASP A 167 -12.02 0.32 -2.82
CA ASP A 167 -13.07 -0.52 -3.40
C ASP A 167 -12.50 -1.52 -4.43
N LEU A 168 -11.50 -1.09 -5.22
CA LEU A 168 -10.86 -1.93 -6.24
C LEU A 168 -9.75 -2.82 -5.68
N TYR A 169 -9.02 -2.29 -4.70
CA TYR A 169 -7.90 -2.92 -4.01
C TYR A 169 -8.16 -2.87 -2.51
N PRO A 170 -9.08 -3.72 -2.01
CA PRO A 170 -9.32 -3.80 -0.58
C PRO A 170 -8.01 -4.20 0.08
#